data_AF-A0A261QQZ5-F1
#
_entry.id   AF-A0A261QQZ5-F1
#
_cell.length_a   1.000
_cell.length_b   1.000
_cell.length_c   1.000
_cell.angle_alpha   90.00
_cell.angle_beta   90.00
_cell.angle_gamma   90.00
#
_symmetry.space_group_name_H-M   'P 1'
#
loop_
_entity.id
_entity.type
_entity.pdbx_description
1 polymer ?
#
loop_
_entity_poly.entity_id
_entity_poly.type
_entity_poly.pdbx_seq_one_letter_code
_entity_poly.pdbx_strand_id
1 'polypeptide(L)'
;MGTSKKQKKREWLRYRNFVLSPYGVIKIKLLGYMLGRTLNDAFIILNESQNTTMMKMFLTHIGFNFKAVITGDVTQIDLPRNQKAGLRHAVEVLAEVEEISCNFFHSEDVVCHPLVARIVNAYEACETADQKRKEQLSAEHKREVPAQNNGAAPAGHGSSSFMEFDA
;
A
#
# COMPACT_ATOMS: atom_id res chain seq x y z
N MET A 1 -1.71 -18.54 10.37
CA MET A 1 -2.50 -17.31 10.64
C MET A 1 -3.28 -16.89 9.39
N GLY A 2 -4.39 -17.58 9.10
CA GLY A 2 -5.17 -17.37 7.87
C GLY A 2 -6.14 -16.21 8.03
N THR A 3 -6.00 -15.16 7.23
CA THR A 3 -6.99 -14.06 7.18
C THR A 3 -8.37 -14.63 6.80
N SER A 4 -9.34 -14.50 7.70
CA SER A 4 -10.73 -14.93 7.54
C SER A 4 -11.30 -14.47 6.19
N LYS A 5 -12.03 -15.36 5.48
CA LYS A 5 -12.66 -15.08 4.17
C LYS A 5 -13.50 -13.77 4.17
N LYS A 6 -13.99 -13.34 5.34
CA LYS A 6 -14.70 -12.05 5.53
C LYS A 6 -13.79 -10.83 5.36
N GLN A 7 -12.53 -10.90 5.77
CA GLN A 7 -11.58 -9.78 5.71
C GLN A 7 -11.21 -9.47 4.26
N LYS A 8 -10.89 -10.51 3.47
CA LYS A 8 -10.69 -10.40 2.03
C LYS A 8 -11.89 -9.73 1.35
N LYS A 9 -13.13 -10.17 1.64
CA LYS A 9 -14.36 -9.60 1.06
C LYS A 9 -14.54 -8.09 1.35
N ARG A 10 -14.13 -7.60 2.52
CA ARG A 10 -14.17 -6.16 2.86
C ARG A 10 -13.08 -5.35 2.16
N GLU A 11 -11.94 -5.98 1.87
CA GLU A 11 -10.85 -5.39 1.08
C GLU A 11 -11.32 -5.10 -0.35
N TRP A 12 -12.00 -6.04 -1.01
CA TRP A 12 -12.55 -5.87 -2.37
C TRP A 12 -13.61 -4.77 -2.52
N LEU A 13 -14.30 -4.42 -1.43
CA LEU A 13 -15.38 -3.42 -1.42
C LEU A 13 -14.86 -1.97 -1.36
N ARG A 14 -13.58 -1.76 -1.04
CA ARG A 14 -13.00 -0.41 -0.92
C ARG A 14 -12.64 0.22 -2.27
N TYR A 15 -12.25 -0.58 -3.26
CA TYR A 15 -11.79 -0.06 -4.54
C TYR A 15 -12.95 0.24 -5.47
N ARG A 16 -13.13 1.52 -5.78
CA ARG A 16 -14.06 1.99 -6.80
C ARG A 16 -13.29 2.18 -8.10
N ASN A 17 -13.63 1.35 -9.08
CA ASN A 17 -13.20 1.53 -10.46
C ASN A 17 -14.28 2.30 -11.18
N PHE A 18 -13.87 3.22 -12.04
CA PHE A 18 -14.76 3.85 -13.00
C PHE A 18 -14.55 3.15 -14.34
N VAL A 19 -15.63 2.62 -14.90
CA VAL A 19 -15.64 2.06 -16.24
C VAL A 19 -16.57 2.92 -17.07
N LEU A 20 -16.00 3.65 -18.02
CA LEU A 20 -16.75 4.39 -19.02
C LEU A 20 -16.98 3.49 -20.23
N SER A 21 -18.26 3.27 -20.54
CA SER A 21 -18.69 2.54 -21.73
C SER A 21 -18.72 3.48 -22.96
N PRO A 22 -18.57 2.96 -24.19
CA PRO A 22 -18.57 3.72 -25.45
C PRO A 22 -19.78 4.63 -25.62
N TYR A 23 -20.91 4.31 -24.99
CA TYR A 23 -22.13 5.11 -25.02
C TYR A 23 -22.16 6.26 -24.00
N GLY A 24 -21.01 6.64 -23.42
CA GLY A 24 -20.91 7.72 -22.43
C GLY A 24 -21.42 7.35 -21.02
N VAL A 25 -21.74 6.07 -20.77
CA VAL A 25 -22.27 5.63 -19.48
C VAL A 25 -21.12 5.34 -18.51
N ILE A 26 -21.07 6.10 -17.41
CA ILE A 26 -20.13 5.88 -16.31
C ILE A 26 -20.69 4.81 -15.38
N LYS A 27 -19.95 3.71 -15.21
CA LYS A 27 -20.28 2.63 -14.28
C LYS A 27 -19.24 2.57 -13.18
N ILE A 28 -19.68 2.71 -11.94
CA ILE A 28 -18.84 2.47 -10.77
C ILE A 28 -18.89 0.97 -10.46
N LYS A 29 -17.74 0.30 -10.51
CA LYS A 29 -17.61 -1.14 -10.27
C LYS A 29 -16.50 -1.43 -9.27
N LEU A 30 -16.68 -2.48 -8.49
CA LEU A 30 -15.66 -2.96 -7.55
C LEU A 30 -14.60 -3.77 -8.30
N LEU A 31 -13.37 -3.81 -7.79
CA LEU A 31 -12.28 -4.56 -8.43
C LEU A 31 -12.64 -6.05 -8.62
N GLY A 32 -13.36 -6.64 -7.66
CA GLY A 32 -13.81 -8.03 -7.74
C GLY A 32 -14.85 -8.31 -8.83
N TYR A 33 -15.52 -7.28 -9.37
CA TYR A 33 -16.43 -7.44 -10.52
C TYR A 33 -15.69 -7.90 -11.77
N MET A 34 -14.41 -7.56 -11.89
CA MET A 34 -13.61 -7.90 -13.05
C MET A 34 -13.21 -9.37 -13.08
N LEU A 35 -13.29 -10.10 -11.96
CA LEU A 35 -12.90 -11.51 -11.92
C LEU A 35 -13.75 -12.35 -12.89
N GLY A 36 -13.10 -12.93 -13.91
CA GLY A 36 -13.75 -13.73 -14.96
C GLY A 36 -14.49 -12.91 -16.03
N ARG A 37 -14.26 -11.59 -16.10
CA ARG A 37 -14.85 -10.72 -17.13
C ARG A 37 -13.78 -9.97 -17.91
N THR A 38 -13.85 -10.02 -19.23
CA THR A 38 -13.01 -9.17 -20.08
C THR A 38 -13.70 -7.83 -20.33
N LEU A 39 -12.97 -6.73 -20.12
CA LEU A 39 -13.42 -5.38 -20.41
C LEU A 39 -12.97 -4.99 -21.83
N ASN A 40 -13.88 -5.11 -22.80
CA ASN A 40 -13.69 -4.62 -24.16
C ASN A 40 -14.37 -3.26 -24.33
N ASP A 41 -13.85 -2.45 -25.26
CA ASP A 41 -14.43 -1.15 -25.63
C ASP A 41 -14.71 -0.32 -24.38
N ALA A 42 -13.68 0.00 -23.61
CA ALA A 42 -13.87 0.67 -22.33
C ALA A 42 -12.71 1.61 -22.00
N PHE A 43 -13.07 2.75 -21.39
CA PHE A 43 -12.10 3.59 -20.69
C PHE A 43 -12.18 3.29 -19.19
N ILE A 44 -11.10 2.80 -18.62
CA ILE A 44 -11.06 2.24 -17.26
C ILE A 44 -10.16 3.13 -16.40
N ILE A 45 -10.67 3.55 -15.24
CA ILE A 45 -9.87 4.23 -14.22
C ILE A 45 -9.85 3.35 -12.96
N LEU A 46 -8.66 2.93 -12.57
CA LEU A 46 -8.41 2.27 -11.28
C LEU A 46 -7.75 3.29 -10.35
N ASN A 47 -8.52 3.78 -9.37
CA ASN A 47 -8.03 4.72 -8.36
C ASN A 47 -7.60 4.01 -7.07
N GLU A 48 -6.69 4.63 -6.32
CA GLU A 48 -6.11 4.10 -5.07
C GLU A 48 -5.42 2.74 -5.27
N SER A 49 -4.74 2.57 -6.40
CA SER A 49 -4.16 1.29 -6.81
C SER A 49 -2.98 0.84 -5.94
N GLN A 50 -2.36 1.72 -5.15
CA GLN A 50 -1.31 1.38 -4.18
C GLN A 50 -1.80 0.38 -3.13
N ASN A 51 -3.10 0.42 -2.86
CA ASN A 51 -3.77 -0.46 -1.91
C ASN A 51 -4.19 -1.79 -2.53
N THR A 52 -3.90 -2.04 -3.81
CA THR A 52 -4.27 -3.27 -4.50
C THR A 52 -3.12 -4.26 -4.50
N THR A 53 -3.34 -5.53 -4.14
CA THR A 53 -2.30 -6.58 -4.19
C THR A 53 -2.32 -7.38 -5.49
N MET A 54 -3.47 -7.43 -6.16
CA MET A 54 -3.73 -8.27 -7.34
C MET A 54 -3.72 -7.47 -8.65
N MET A 55 -2.69 -6.65 -8.90
CA MET A 55 -2.61 -5.84 -10.12
C MET A 55 -2.56 -6.68 -11.40
N LYS A 56 -1.85 -7.81 -11.37
CA LYS A 56 -1.82 -8.78 -12.49
C LYS A 56 -3.23 -9.23 -12.87
N MET A 57 -4.10 -9.48 -11.88
CA MET A 57 -5.48 -9.87 -12.14
C MET A 57 -6.23 -8.76 -12.86
N PHE A 58 -6.09 -7.50 -12.46
CA PHE A 58 -6.72 -6.40 -13.18
C PHE A 58 -6.25 -6.31 -14.63
N LEU A 59 -4.93 -6.30 -14.86
CA LEU A 59 -4.34 -6.11 -16.18
C LEU A 59 -4.71 -7.23 -17.16
N THR A 60 -4.81 -8.48 -16.70
CA THR A 60 -5.19 -9.61 -17.58
C THR A 60 -6.67 -9.63 -17.98
N HIS A 61 -7.51 -8.80 -17.37
CA HIS A 61 -8.94 -8.71 -17.70
C HIS A 61 -9.24 -7.55 -18.66
N ILE A 62 -8.22 -6.81 -19.05
CA ILE A 62 -8.32 -5.79 -20.08
C ILE A 62 -8.38 -6.47 -21.45
N GLY A 63 -9.40 -6.11 -22.24
CA GLY A 63 -9.66 -6.67 -23.56
C GLY A 63 -9.19 -5.78 -24.70
N PHE A 64 -9.89 -5.81 -25.83
CA PHE A 64 -9.56 -5.01 -27.01
C PHE A 64 -10.14 -3.59 -26.93
N ASN A 65 -9.52 -2.66 -27.66
CA ASN A 65 -9.97 -1.28 -27.83
C ASN A 65 -10.26 -0.58 -26.49
N PHE A 66 -9.29 -0.63 -25.59
CA PHE A 66 -9.41 -0.06 -24.25
C PHE A 66 -8.43 1.10 -24.08
N LYS A 67 -8.70 1.90 -23.05
CA LYS A 67 -7.69 2.76 -22.45
C LYS A 67 -7.81 2.66 -20.94
N ALA A 68 -6.72 2.31 -20.27
CA ALA A 68 -6.70 2.17 -18.82
C ALA A 68 -5.80 3.25 -18.22
N VAL A 69 -6.29 3.91 -17.17
CA VAL A 69 -5.54 4.85 -16.35
C VAL A 69 -5.54 4.31 -14.93
N ILE A 70 -4.34 4.08 -14.40
CA ILE A 70 -4.16 3.56 -13.05
C ILE A 70 -3.52 4.67 -12.23
N THR A 71 -4.15 5.05 -11.12
CA THR A 71 -3.69 6.13 -10.24
C THR A 71 -3.48 5.60 -8.83
N GLY A 72 -2.54 6.21 -8.11
CA GLY A 72 -2.26 5.89 -6.72
C GLY A 72 -1.06 6.64 -6.18
N ASP A 73 -1.01 6.79 -4.86
CA ASP A 73 0.13 7.37 -4.14
C ASP A 73 0.98 6.24 -3.53
N VAL A 74 2.20 6.07 -4.03
CA VAL A 74 3.12 5.02 -3.56
C VAL A 74 3.57 5.21 -2.10
N THR A 75 3.41 6.40 -1.52
CA THR A 75 3.78 6.69 -0.13
C THR A 75 2.68 6.30 0.87
N GLN A 76 1.42 6.23 0.43
CA GLN A 76 0.25 5.99 1.28
C GLN A 76 -0.31 4.58 1.10
N ILE A 77 0.43 3.58 1.58
CA ILE A 77 0.05 2.17 1.49
C ILE A 77 -0.67 1.72 2.76
N ASP A 78 -1.97 1.42 2.65
CA ASP A 78 -2.85 0.91 3.72
C ASP A 78 -2.86 -0.63 3.81
N LEU A 79 -1.87 -1.30 3.22
CA LEU A 79 -1.77 -2.75 3.22
C LEU A 79 -1.16 -3.29 4.53
N PRO A 80 -1.55 -4.50 4.97
CA PRO A 80 -0.86 -5.17 6.07
C PRO A 80 0.63 -5.32 5.79
N ARG A 81 1.48 -5.19 6.82
CA ARG A 81 2.95 -5.12 6.72
C ARG A 81 3.64 -6.20 5.86
N ASN A 82 3.01 -7.35 5.67
CA ASN A 82 3.57 -8.47 4.89
C ASN A 82 3.04 -8.58 3.46
N GLN A 83 2.22 -7.63 3.00
CA GLN A 83 1.69 -7.63 1.65
C GLN A 83 2.41 -6.60 0.78
N LYS A 84 2.87 -7.03 -0.40
CA LYS A 84 3.46 -6.12 -1.38
C LYS A 84 2.36 -5.34 -2.10
N ALA A 85 2.57 -4.05 -2.28
CA ALA A 85 1.71 -3.20 -3.10
C ALA A 85 1.82 -3.62 -4.57
N GLY A 86 0.68 -3.94 -5.18
CA GLY A 86 0.58 -4.38 -6.57
C GLY A 86 0.90 -3.26 -7.56
N LEU A 87 0.64 -1.99 -7.22
CA LEU A 87 1.04 -0.84 -8.03
C LEU A 87 2.57 -0.76 -8.17
N ARG A 88 3.30 -0.78 -7.05
CA ARG A 88 4.77 -0.73 -7.05
C ARG A 88 5.38 -1.88 -7.84
N HIS A 89 4.88 -3.09 -7.61
CA HIS A 89 5.33 -4.27 -8.35
C HIS A 89 5.01 -4.16 -9.86
N ALA A 90 3.85 -3.61 -10.23
CA ALA A 90 3.50 -3.44 -11.64
C ALA A 90 4.36 -2.40 -12.34
N VAL A 91 4.70 -1.29 -11.67
CA VAL A 91 5.66 -0.31 -12.19
C VAL A 91 7.00 -0.96 -12.48
N GLU A 92 7.51 -1.79 -11.56
CA GLU A 92 8.78 -2.51 -11.74
C GLU A 92 8.72 -3.52 -12.90
N VAL A 93 7.63 -4.26 -13.03
CA VAL A 93 7.47 -5.32 -14.06
C VAL A 93 7.14 -4.77 -15.44
N LEU A 94 6.43 -3.64 -15.52
CA LEU A 94 5.94 -3.08 -16.78
C LEU A 94 6.85 -1.97 -17.33
N ALA A 95 7.98 -1.71 -16.69
CA ALA A 95 8.93 -0.67 -17.09
C ALA A 95 9.47 -0.83 -18.52
N GLU A 96 9.53 -2.07 -19.03
CA GLU A 96 10.06 -2.38 -20.36
C GLU A 96 8.98 -2.50 -21.44
N VAL A 97 7.70 -2.31 -21.10
CA VAL A 97 6.59 -2.44 -22.06
C VAL A 97 6.35 -1.10 -22.76
N GLU A 98 6.63 -1.02 -24.06
CA GLU A 98 6.61 0.23 -24.85
C GLU A 98 5.25 0.94 -24.85
N GLU A 99 4.15 0.20 -24.79
CA GLU A 99 2.80 0.77 -24.80
C GLU A 99 2.34 1.30 -23.43
N ILE A 100 3.14 1.13 -22.37
CA ILE A 100 2.80 1.52 -21.00
C ILE A 100 3.68 2.70 -20.58
N SER A 101 3.02 3.83 -20.31
CA SER A 101 3.67 5.01 -19.73
C SER A 101 3.43 5.05 -18.22
N CYS A 102 4.52 5.06 -17.45
CA CYS A 102 4.50 5.35 -16.01
C CYS A 102 4.92 6.80 -15.78
N ASN A 103 3.97 7.65 -15.39
CA ASN A 103 4.24 9.05 -15.04
C ASN A 103 4.21 9.21 -13.51
N PHE A 104 5.24 9.84 -12.97
CA PHE A 104 5.35 10.16 -11.55
C PHE A 104 5.18 11.65 -11.37
N PHE A 105 4.27 12.03 -10.49
CA PHE A 105 4.07 13.43 -10.12
C PHE A 105 4.90 13.75 -8.89
N HIS A 106 5.49 14.94 -8.87
CA HIS A 106 6.20 15.48 -7.73
C HIS A 106 5.32 16.48 -6.97
N SER A 107 5.74 16.86 -5.77
CA SER A 107 5.03 17.84 -4.95
C SER A 107 4.81 19.19 -5.65
N GLU A 108 5.68 19.53 -6.60
CA GLU A 108 5.58 20.74 -7.43
C GLU A 108 4.41 20.70 -8.42
N ASP A 109 3.98 19.51 -8.84
CA ASP A 109 2.85 19.32 -9.76
C ASP A 109 1.48 19.44 -9.04
N VAL A 110 1.49 19.46 -7.70
CA VAL A 110 0.28 19.48 -6.89
C VAL A 110 -0.21 20.90 -6.70
N VAL A 111 -1.15 21.31 -7.56
CA VAL A 111 -1.82 22.61 -7.44
C VAL A 111 -3.03 22.49 -6.51
N CYS A 112 -2.83 22.86 -5.25
CA CYS A 112 -3.89 22.93 -4.23
C CYS A 112 -4.29 24.38 -3.95
N HIS A 113 -5.51 24.56 -3.43
CA HIS A 113 -5.95 25.87 -2.95
C HIS A 113 -4.98 26.39 -1.87
N PRO A 114 -4.59 27.69 -1.87
CA PRO A 114 -3.57 28.21 -0.94
C PRO A 114 -3.87 27.96 0.54
N LEU A 115 -5.14 27.92 0.92
CA LEU A 115 -5.56 27.56 2.28
C LEU A 115 -5.20 26.11 2.63
N VAL A 116 -5.41 25.17 1.72
CA VAL A 116 -5.10 23.75 1.95
C VAL A 116 -3.60 23.56 2.12
N ALA A 117 -2.78 24.23 1.28
CA ALA A 117 -1.33 24.21 1.44
C ALA A 117 -0.88 24.71 2.84
N ARG A 118 -1.49 25.81 3.33
CA ARG A 118 -1.22 26.31 4.69
C ARG A 118 -1.61 25.31 5.78
N ILE A 119 -2.72 24.59 5.60
CA ILE A 119 -3.16 23.55 6.54
C ILE A 119 -2.16 22.39 6.54
N VAL A 120 -1.79 21.88 5.37
CA VAL A 120 -0.83 20.78 5.23
C VAL A 120 0.51 21.14 5.90
N ASN A 121 1.06 22.32 5.60
CA ASN A 121 2.32 22.78 6.21
C ASN A 121 2.26 22.85 7.75
N ALA A 122 1.09 23.22 8.31
CA ALA A 122 0.91 23.26 9.77
C ALA A 122 0.92 21.86 10.39
N TYR A 123 0.30 20.88 9.72
CA TYR A 123 0.34 19.48 10.15
C TYR A 123 1.76 18.88 10.02
N GLU A 124 2.45 19.11 8.90
CA GLU A 124 3.83 18.63 8.69
C GLU A 124 4.80 19.16 9.75
N ALA A 125 4.67 20.44 10.13
CA ALA A 125 5.48 21.04 11.19
C ALA A 125 5.23 20.36 12.56
N CYS A 126 3.98 20.00 12.84
CA CYS A 126 3.59 19.27 14.05
C CYS A 126 4.18 17.84 14.05
N GLU A 127 4.00 17.10 12.97
CA GLU A 127 4.52 15.73 12.83
C GLU A 127 6.05 15.69 12.94
N THR A 128 6.74 16.64 12.31
CA THR A 128 8.21 16.76 12.39
C THR A 128 8.67 17.03 13.83
N ALA A 129 7.96 17.87 14.58
CA ALA A 129 8.29 18.15 15.97
C ALA A 129 8.07 16.93 16.88
N ASP A 130 6.97 16.20 16.66
CA ASP A 130 6.67 14.98 17.40
C ASP A 130 7.65 13.84 17.09
N GLN A 131 8.09 13.72 15.84
CA GLN A 131 9.09 12.75 15.41
C GLN A 131 10.43 13.04 16.12
N LYS A 132 10.90 14.30 16.11
CA LYS A 132 12.11 14.72 16.83
C LYS A 132 12.01 14.48 18.34
N ARG A 133 10.85 14.73 18.95
CA ARG A 133 10.61 14.45 20.37
C ARG A 133 10.73 12.95 20.67
N LYS A 134 10.13 12.08 19.85
CA LYS A 134 10.24 10.61 20.01
C LYS A 134 11.66 10.11 19.80
N GLU A 135 12.39 10.68 18.84
CA GLU A 135 13.80 10.37 18.59
C GLU A 135 14.70 10.79 19.77
N GLN A 136 14.46 11.96 20.36
CA GLN A 136 15.17 12.42 21.57
C GLN A 136 14.91 11.50 22.77
N LEU A 137 13.64 11.17 23.04
CA LEU A 137 13.26 10.29 24.14
C LEU A 137 13.83 8.87 23.96
N SER A 138 13.82 8.33 22.74
CA SER A 138 14.41 7.01 22.46
C SER A 138 15.94 7.02 22.51
N ALA A 139 16.60 8.13 22.14
CA ALA A 139 18.04 8.29 22.28
C ALA A 139 18.48 8.44 23.74
N GLU A 140 17.68 9.11 24.56
CA GLU A 140 17.89 9.27 26.00
C GLU A 140 17.70 7.93 26.73
N HIS A 141 16.63 7.19 26.43
CA HIS A 141 16.42 5.84 26.95
C HIS A 141 17.51 4.84 26.54
N LYS A 142 18.09 5.01 25.34
CA LYS A 142 19.23 4.20 24.87
C LYS A 142 20.57 4.59 25.52
N ARG A 143 20.70 5.82 26.04
CA ARG A 143 21.87 6.30 26.79
C ARG A 143 21.83 5.93 28.27
N GLU A 144 20.66 5.69 28.84
CA GLU A 144 20.48 5.20 30.22
C GLU A 144 20.63 3.68 30.34
N VAL A 145 20.50 2.93 29.24
CA VAL A 145 20.79 1.49 29.17
C VAL A 145 22.17 1.20 28.54
N PRO A 146 23.28 1.44 29.26
CA PRO A 146 24.49 0.65 29.07
C PRO A 146 25.08 0.16 30.40
N ALA A 147 25.46 -1.12 30.41
CA ALA A 147 26.27 -1.84 31.41
C ALA A 147 25.58 -2.43 32.66
N GLN A 148 24.65 -3.36 32.47
CA GLN A 148 24.46 -4.50 33.37
C GLN A 148 24.55 -5.82 32.60
N ASN A 149 25.71 -6.12 31.99
CA ASN A 149 26.21 -7.49 31.95
C ASN A 149 27.68 -7.52 31.55
N ASN A 150 28.57 -7.53 32.54
CA ASN A 150 29.91 -8.09 32.41
C ASN A 150 30.24 -8.73 33.76
N GLY A 151 30.16 -10.06 33.82
CA GLY A 151 30.63 -10.83 34.97
C GLY A 151 30.13 -12.28 35.02
N ALA A 152 30.99 -13.20 34.58
CA ALA A 152 31.04 -14.63 34.89
C ALA A 152 30.10 -15.61 34.12
N ALA A 153 30.70 -16.33 33.16
CA ALA A 153 30.54 -17.78 33.07
C ALA A 153 31.52 -18.42 34.09
N PRO A 154 31.25 -19.58 34.74
CA PRO A 154 30.87 -20.82 34.04
C PRO A 154 29.90 -21.80 34.76
N ALA A 155 29.47 -22.79 33.97
CA ALA A 155 29.09 -24.16 34.32
C ALA A 155 27.76 -24.45 35.06
N GLY A 156 26.89 -25.21 34.36
CA GLY A 156 26.30 -26.43 34.94
C GLY A 156 24.78 -26.46 35.16
N HIS A 157 24.17 -27.48 34.53
CA HIS A 157 22.96 -28.23 34.95
C HIS A 157 21.56 -27.67 34.63
N GLY A 158 20.97 -28.25 33.57
CA GLY A 158 19.68 -28.96 33.61
C GLY A 158 18.41 -28.18 33.94
N SER A 159 17.51 -28.04 32.96
CA SER A 159 16.29 -28.85 32.89
C SER A 159 15.37 -28.43 31.75
N SER A 160 14.94 -29.45 31.01
CA SER A 160 13.77 -29.54 30.14
C SER A 160 12.61 -28.61 30.49
N SER A 161 12.01 -27.95 29.50
CA SER A 161 10.58 -28.13 29.20
C SER A 161 10.20 -27.56 27.82
N PHE A 162 9.76 -28.50 26.98
CA PHE A 162 9.16 -28.37 25.66
C PHE A 162 7.66 -28.03 25.85
N MET A 163 7.11 -27.09 25.08
CA MET A 163 5.66 -26.98 24.92
C MET A 163 5.33 -26.58 23.48
N GLU A 164 4.95 -27.60 22.71
CA GLU A 164 4.30 -27.56 21.40
C GLU A 164 2.79 -27.44 21.63
N PHE A 165 2.09 -26.59 20.86
CA PHE A 165 0.62 -26.60 20.82
C PHE A 165 0.16 -26.42 19.37
N ASP A 166 -0.38 -27.50 18.82
CA ASP A 166 -1.21 -27.52 17.61
C ASP A 166 -2.69 -27.29 17.97
N ALA A 167 -3.35 -26.48 17.15
CA ALA A 167 -4.79 -26.57 16.80
C ALA A 167 -5.04 -25.86 15.46
#